data_AF-A0A928XTE8-F1
#
_entry.id   AF-A0A928XTE8-F1
#
_cell.length_a   1.000
_cell.length_b   1.000
_cell.length_c   1.000
_cell.angle_alpha   90.00
_cell.angle_beta   90.00
_cell.angle_gamma   90.00
#
_symmetry.space_group_name_H-M   'P 1'
#
loop_
_entity.id
_entity.type
_entity.pdbx_description
1 polymer ?
#
loop_
_entity_poly.entity_id
_entity_poly.type
_entity_poly.pdbx_seq_one_letter_code
_entity_poly.pdbx_strand_id
1 'polypeptide(L)'
;MISETHPEHATTTGSSRSSVLLPLLPYDRDLCGRLALSPKTSPAVKRTARLLLEMARSTDLSLSSARTGIGKDRLRQIRQTYLQHGLQEVLEHSVAEPPPPFCRQVTLTAEERAFCQQVVSSGDPEKGRTRRARALLLLEQGHGKAHAAGATGISERTIERLLERYQTHGVAGCVNDAGRRGRPVVYARDEYVPLILQIVQGQPPATLLRWTVGDLRRMLAQHRREAAEISAPTLRALVHQAGLHFRPSAGRPRIRPAALSS
;
A
#
# COMPACT_ATOMS: atom_id res chain seq x y z
N MET A 1 -57.00 -53.26 32.89
CA MET A 1 -57.18 -52.12 31.96
C MET A 1 -55.81 -51.48 31.82
N ILE A 2 -54.91 -52.07 31.04
CA ILE A 2 -54.69 -51.87 29.60
C ILE A 2 -54.37 -50.40 29.26
N SER A 3 -53.06 -50.18 29.07
CA SER A 3 -52.35 -49.41 28.03
C SER A 3 -52.88 -48.05 27.52
N GLU A 4 -51.97 -47.07 27.48
CA GLU A 4 -51.48 -46.36 26.26
C GLU A 4 -50.32 -45.42 26.68
N THR A 5 -49.03 -45.73 26.44
CA THR A 5 -48.17 -45.38 25.28
C THR A 5 -47.98 -43.88 24.95
N HIS A 6 -46.94 -43.26 25.56
CA HIS A 6 -45.76 -42.58 24.95
C HIS A 6 -45.96 -41.35 23.98
N PRO A 7 -44.89 -40.58 23.60
CA PRO A 7 -44.42 -39.32 24.23
C PRO A 7 -44.19 -38.14 23.23
N GLU A 8 -43.33 -37.17 23.59
CA GLU A 8 -42.67 -36.12 22.74
C GLU A 8 -43.53 -34.89 22.35
N HIS A 9 -43.11 -33.65 22.56
CA HIS A 9 -41.86 -33.07 22.05
C HIS A 9 -41.14 -32.15 23.05
N ALA A 10 -39.88 -32.50 23.32
CA ALA A 10 -38.85 -31.54 23.68
C ALA A 10 -38.54 -30.65 22.47
N THR A 11 -38.74 -29.33 22.58
CA THR A 11 -38.11 -28.38 21.66
C THR A 11 -36.74 -28.00 22.20
N THR A 12 -35.79 -28.88 21.96
CA THR A 12 -34.38 -28.51 21.85
C THR A 12 -34.26 -27.63 20.61
N THR A 13 -34.02 -26.32 20.77
CA THR A 13 -33.29 -25.55 19.74
C THR A 13 -31.96 -25.14 20.33
N GLY A 14 -31.05 -26.12 20.35
CA GLY A 14 -29.63 -25.82 20.30
C GLY A 14 -29.32 -25.17 18.96
N SER A 15 -28.92 -23.91 18.99
CA SER A 15 -28.09 -23.34 17.93
C SER A 15 -26.80 -22.87 18.58
N SER A 16 -26.01 -23.84 19.02
CA SER A 16 -24.57 -23.66 19.27
C SER A 16 -23.91 -23.26 17.96
N ARG A 17 -23.99 -21.97 17.61
CA ARG A 17 -23.11 -21.40 16.61
C ARG A 17 -21.73 -21.38 17.24
N SER A 18 -20.91 -22.35 16.83
CA SER A 18 -19.49 -22.42 17.14
C SER A 18 -18.84 -21.06 16.91
N SER A 19 -18.74 -20.30 18.00
CA SER A 19 -18.23 -18.94 18.08
C SER A 19 -16.71 -19.02 18.17
N VAL A 20 -16.11 -19.69 17.18
CA VAL A 20 -14.66 -19.92 17.15
C VAL A 20 -14.07 -18.85 16.25
N LEU A 21 -13.11 -18.10 16.78
CA LEU A 21 -12.25 -17.20 16.00
C LEU A 21 -11.62 -17.99 14.84
N LEU A 22 -11.31 -17.32 13.73
CA LEU A 22 -10.56 -17.97 12.66
C LEU A 22 -9.15 -18.33 13.18
N PRO A 23 -8.78 -19.62 13.30
CA PRO A 23 -7.46 -20.03 13.78
C PRO A 23 -6.44 -19.84 12.66
N LEU A 24 -6.04 -18.59 12.41
CA LEU A 24 -4.98 -18.28 11.47
C LEU A 24 -3.63 -18.76 12.02
N LEU A 25 -2.92 -19.56 11.24
CA LEU A 25 -1.55 -19.96 11.57
C LEU A 25 -0.67 -18.70 11.78
N PRO A 26 0.30 -18.74 12.71
CA PRO A 26 1.19 -17.60 12.96
C PRO A 26 1.90 -17.10 11.69
N TYR A 27 2.30 -18.03 10.82
CA TYR A 27 2.89 -17.73 9.52
C TYR A 27 1.91 -17.00 8.58
N ASP A 28 0.68 -17.49 8.47
CA ASP A 28 -0.36 -16.91 7.61
C ASP A 28 -0.75 -15.50 8.09
N ARG A 29 -0.78 -15.29 9.41
CA ARG A 29 -1.03 -13.97 10.00
C ARG A 29 0.06 -12.97 9.61
N ASP A 30 1.34 -13.35 9.70
CA ASP A 30 2.46 -12.50 9.27
C ASP A 30 2.40 -12.22 7.77
N LEU A 31 2.19 -13.27 6.96
CA LEU A 31 2.11 -13.14 5.51
C LEU A 31 0.95 -12.23 5.09
N CYS A 32 -0.23 -12.37 5.68
CA CYS A 32 -1.35 -11.47 5.43
C CYS A 32 -1.01 -10.01 5.80
N GLY A 33 -0.29 -9.80 6.91
CA GLY A 33 0.21 -8.48 7.31
C GLY A 33 1.13 -7.86 6.26
N ARG A 34 2.12 -8.63 5.77
CA ARG A 34 3.03 -8.18 4.70
C ARG A 34 2.31 -7.93 3.38
N LEU A 35 1.38 -8.80 2.99
CA LEU A 35 0.62 -8.66 1.75
C LEU A 35 -0.29 -7.43 1.76
N ALA A 36 -0.94 -7.13 2.88
CA ALA A 36 -1.81 -5.95 3.02
C ALA A 36 -1.04 -4.63 2.84
N LEU A 37 0.22 -4.58 3.30
CA LEU A 37 1.08 -3.40 3.24
C LEU A 37 1.93 -3.32 1.96
N SER A 38 2.13 -4.44 1.26
CA SER A 38 3.04 -4.52 0.12
C SER A 38 2.60 -3.63 -1.05
N PRO A 39 3.49 -2.79 -1.63
CA PRO A 39 3.13 -1.93 -2.75
C PRO A 39 2.98 -2.67 -4.09
N LYS A 40 3.44 -3.93 -4.19
CA LYS A 40 3.42 -4.74 -5.42
C LYS A 40 2.24 -5.70 -5.50
N THR A 41 1.56 -5.94 -4.39
CA THR A 41 0.46 -6.91 -4.31
C THR A 41 -0.81 -6.38 -4.96
N SER A 42 -1.57 -7.26 -5.62
CA SER A 42 -2.83 -6.91 -6.28
C SER A 42 -3.88 -6.40 -5.27
N PRO A 43 -4.78 -5.49 -5.68
CA PRO A 43 -5.82 -4.96 -4.79
C PRO A 43 -6.74 -6.03 -4.19
N ALA A 44 -7.02 -7.10 -4.93
CA ALA A 44 -7.86 -8.19 -4.45
C ALA A 44 -7.18 -9.00 -3.34
N VAL A 45 -5.91 -9.35 -3.53
CA VAL A 45 -5.11 -10.07 -2.52
C VAL A 45 -4.95 -9.22 -1.25
N LYS A 46 -4.74 -7.91 -1.37
CA LYS A 46 -4.68 -6.99 -0.22
C LYS A 46 -5.98 -6.97 0.58
N ARG A 47 -7.11 -6.88 -0.14
CA ARG A 47 -8.44 -6.90 0.46
C ARG A 47 -8.63 -8.20 1.23
N THR A 48 -8.42 -9.35 0.58
CA THR A 48 -8.59 -10.67 1.20
C THR A 48 -7.68 -10.89 2.40
N ALA A 49 -6.40 -10.51 2.31
CA ALA A 49 -5.46 -10.56 3.44
C ALA A 49 -5.97 -9.73 4.64
N ARG A 50 -6.51 -8.54 4.39
CA ARG A 50 -7.12 -7.72 5.45
C ARG A 50 -8.39 -8.35 6.02
N LEU A 51 -9.24 -8.95 5.19
CA LEU A 51 -10.45 -9.65 5.66
C LEU A 51 -10.11 -10.83 6.55
N LEU A 52 -9.09 -11.61 6.20
CA LEU A 52 -8.59 -12.71 7.03
C LEU A 52 -8.09 -12.20 8.38
N LEU A 53 -7.28 -11.14 8.39
CA LEU A 53 -6.80 -10.51 9.63
C LEU A 53 -7.96 -9.97 10.48
N GLU A 54 -9.01 -9.44 9.86
CA GLU A 54 -10.20 -8.95 10.56
C GLU A 54 -11.01 -10.10 11.17
N MET A 55 -11.24 -11.18 10.41
CA MET A 55 -11.91 -12.40 10.91
C MET A 55 -11.08 -13.14 11.97
N ALA A 56 -9.76 -12.92 12.01
CA ALA A 56 -8.88 -13.40 13.09
C ALA A 56 -9.09 -12.64 14.40
N ARG A 57 -9.58 -11.39 14.32
CA ARG A 57 -9.76 -10.47 15.46
C ARG A 57 -11.20 -10.46 15.97
N SER A 58 -12.16 -10.77 15.11
CA SER A 58 -13.60 -10.76 15.43
C SER A 58 -14.24 -12.11 15.12
N THR A 59 -14.97 -12.65 16.10
CA THR A 59 -15.77 -13.87 15.94
C THR A 59 -17.04 -13.63 15.10
N ASP A 60 -17.54 -12.39 15.08
CA ASP A 60 -18.81 -12.05 14.41
C ASP A 60 -18.60 -11.55 12.98
N LEU A 61 -19.05 -12.36 12.01
CA LEU A 61 -19.06 -12.01 10.59
C LEU A 61 -20.01 -10.85 10.27
N SER A 62 -21.00 -10.58 11.12
CA SER A 62 -21.90 -9.44 10.98
C SER A 62 -21.15 -8.13 11.18
N LEU A 63 -20.27 -8.07 12.19
CA LEU A 63 -19.40 -6.92 12.42
C LEU A 63 -18.39 -6.76 11.29
N SER A 64 -17.76 -7.84 10.84
CA SER A 64 -16.82 -7.80 9.71
C SER A 64 -17.49 -7.34 8.41
N SER A 65 -18.74 -7.77 8.17
CA SER A 65 -19.54 -7.39 7.01
C SER A 65 -19.87 -5.89 7.02
N ALA A 66 -20.36 -5.37 8.16
CA ALA A 66 -20.65 -3.96 8.33
C ALA A 66 -19.38 -3.10 8.15
N ARG A 67 -18.24 -3.55 8.70
CA ARG A 67 -16.97 -2.81 8.67
C ARG A 67 -16.35 -2.72 7.30
N THR A 68 -16.39 -3.80 6.55
CA THR A 68 -15.72 -3.91 5.26
C THR A 68 -16.63 -3.56 4.09
N GLY A 69 -17.95 -3.53 4.33
CA GLY A 69 -18.94 -3.40 3.29
C GLY A 69 -18.95 -4.61 2.36
N ILE A 70 -18.74 -5.81 2.90
CA ILE A 70 -18.73 -7.07 2.15
C ILE A 70 -19.81 -7.97 2.70
N GLY A 71 -20.57 -8.63 1.83
CA GLY A 71 -21.68 -9.52 2.21
C GLY A 71 -21.22 -10.67 3.12
N LYS A 72 -22.05 -11.05 4.09
CA LYS A 72 -21.76 -12.11 5.06
C LYS A 72 -21.48 -13.46 4.41
N ASP A 73 -22.13 -13.77 3.28
CA ASP A 73 -21.94 -15.02 2.55
C ASP A 73 -20.52 -15.11 1.97
N ARG A 74 -20.00 -14.01 1.43
CA ARG A 74 -18.62 -13.94 0.93
C ARG A 74 -17.61 -14.11 2.05
N LEU A 75 -17.83 -13.49 3.21
CA LEU A 75 -16.96 -13.70 4.36
C LEU A 75 -17.00 -15.15 4.86
N ARG A 76 -18.18 -15.79 4.85
CA ARG A 76 -18.31 -17.23 5.15
C ARG A 76 -17.54 -18.09 4.15
N GLN A 77 -17.63 -17.78 2.86
CA GLN A 77 -16.90 -18.48 1.81
C GLN A 77 -15.39 -18.38 2.01
N ILE A 78 -14.84 -17.16 2.18
CA ILE A 78 -13.41 -16.94 2.40
C ILE A 78 -12.93 -17.71 3.64
N ARG A 79 -13.70 -17.65 4.74
CA ARG A 79 -13.41 -18.40 5.97
C ARG A 79 -13.38 -19.91 5.72
N GLN A 80 -14.38 -20.44 5.02
CA GLN A 80 -14.49 -21.87 4.77
C GLN A 80 -13.36 -22.37 3.86
N THR A 81 -13.06 -21.63 2.79
CA THR A 81 -11.94 -21.95 1.89
C THR A 81 -10.61 -21.96 2.64
N TYR A 82 -10.38 -21.00 3.55
CA TYR A 82 -9.19 -21.00 4.40
C TYR A 82 -9.10 -22.25 5.27
N LEU A 83 -10.20 -22.64 5.93
CA LEU A 83 -10.24 -23.79 6.82
C LEU A 83 -10.06 -25.13 6.07
N GLN A 84 -10.50 -25.22 4.82
CA GLN A 84 -10.47 -26.45 4.02
C GLN A 84 -9.21 -26.61 3.18
N HIS A 85 -8.72 -25.51 2.59
CA HIS A 85 -7.67 -25.54 1.57
C HIS A 85 -6.46 -24.66 1.92
N GLY A 86 -6.55 -23.86 2.98
CA GLY A 86 -5.46 -22.98 3.44
C GLY A 86 -5.42 -21.61 2.74
N LEU A 87 -4.36 -20.85 3.03
CA LEU A 87 -4.21 -19.46 2.56
C LEU A 87 -4.04 -19.35 1.04
N GLN A 88 -3.26 -20.24 0.43
CA GLN A 88 -2.94 -20.15 -1.01
C GLN A 88 -4.22 -20.15 -1.87
N GLU A 89 -5.11 -21.12 -1.62
CA GLU A 89 -6.36 -21.27 -2.36
C GLU A 89 -7.23 -20.01 -2.26
N VAL A 90 -7.29 -19.41 -1.07
CA VAL A 90 -8.03 -18.18 -0.80
C VAL A 90 -7.45 -16.99 -1.60
N LEU A 91 -6.13 -16.89 -1.69
CA LEU A 91 -5.49 -15.81 -2.43
C LEU A 91 -5.70 -15.98 -3.95
N GLU A 92 -5.60 -17.20 -4.48
CA GLU A 92 -5.85 -17.49 -5.89
C GLU A 92 -7.30 -17.19 -6.29
N HIS A 93 -8.27 -17.64 -5.50
CA HIS A 93 -9.69 -17.32 -5.70
C HIS A 93 -9.96 -15.82 -5.68
N SER A 94 -9.26 -15.07 -4.81
CA SER A 94 -9.45 -13.63 -4.73
C SER A 94 -9.01 -12.88 -5.98
N VAL A 95 -8.01 -13.39 -6.71
CA VAL A 95 -7.55 -12.78 -7.97
C VAL A 95 -8.53 -13.06 -9.10
N ALA A 96 -9.19 -14.22 -9.08
CA ALA A 96 -10.17 -14.62 -10.07
C ALA A 96 -11.52 -13.90 -9.93
N GLU A 97 -11.87 -13.44 -8.72
CA GLU A 97 -13.19 -12.88 -8.44
C GLU A 97 -13.28 -11.37 -8.77
N PRO A 98 -14.34 -10.90 -9.45
CA PRO A 98 -14.55 -9.47 -9.67
C PRO A 98 -14.71 -8.70 -8.34
N PRO A 99 -14.35 -7.40 -8.33
CA PRO A 99 -14.47 -6.57 -7.13
C PRO A 99 -15.93 -6.54 -6.66
N PRO A 100 -16.19 -6.65 -5.33
CA PRO A 100 -17.56 -6.64 -4.82
C PRO A 100 -18.25 -5.31 -5.13
N PRO A 101 -19.59 -5.32 -5.29
CA PRO A 101 -20.37 -4.09 -5.44
C PRO A 101 -20.19 -3.18 -4.22
N PHE A 102 -20.17 -1.86 -4.47
CA PHE A 102 -19.89 -0.87 -3.43
C PHE A 102 -20.98 -0.85 -2.36
N CYS A 103 -20.60 -0.99 -1.09
CA CYS A 103 -21.53 -0.75 0.01
C CYS A 103 -21.85 0.74 0.14
N ARG A 104 -23.13 1.02 0.36
CA ARG A 104 -23.66 2.38 0.60
C ARG A 104 -23.20 2.96 1.94
N GLN A 105 -22.81 2.11 2.88
CA GLN A 105 -22.43 2.45 4.24
C GLN A 105 -21.09 1.82 4.61
N VAL A 106 -20.28 2.53 5.38
CA VAL A 106 -18.99 2.07 5.91
C VAL A 106 -19.05 2.07 7.43
N THR A 107 -18.75 0.96 8.09
CA THR A 107 -18.58 0.99 9.56
C THR A 107 -17.09 1.12 9.88
N LEU A 108 -16.69 2.18 10.59
CA LEU A 108 -15.31 2.36 11.02
C LEU A 108 -15.10 1.71 12.39
N THR A 109 -13.87 1.26 12.66
CA THR A 109 -13.47 0.86 14.02
C THR A 109 -13.33 2.08 14.94
N ALA A 110 -13.26 1.88 16.26
CA ALA A 110 -12.95 2.96 17.18
C ALA A 110 -11.60 3.63 16.85
N GLU A 111 -10.58 2.84 16.49
CA GLU A 111 -9.26 3.34 16.08
C GLU A 111 -9.31 4.10 14.76
N GLU A 112 -10.05 3.57 13.77
CA GLU A 112 -10.19 4.20 12.45
C GLU A 112 -11.01 5.50 12.53
N ARG A 113 -12.06 5.51 13.36
CA ARG A 113 -12.87 6.70 13.65
C ARG A 113 -12.03 7.75 14.36
N ALA A 114 -11.28 7.36 15.38
CA ALA A 114 -10.37 8.26 16.11
C ALA A 114 -9.32 8.87 15.16
N PHE A 115 -8.74 8.07 14.27
CA PHE A 115 -7.81 8.55 13.24
C PHE A 115 -8.49 9.59 12.32
N CYS A 116 -9.70 9.30 11.81
CA CYS A 116 -10.42 10.24 10.95
C CYS A 116 -10.77 11.54 11.70
N GLN A 117 -11.22 11.45 12.94
CA GLN A 117 -11.53 12.62 13.79
C GLN A 117 -10.28 13.46 14.06
N GLN A 118 -9.15 12.82 14.36
CA GLN A 118 -7.86 13.50 14.55
C GLN A 118 -7.40 14.21 13.27
N VAL A 119 -7.56 13.57 12.11
CA VAL A 119 -7.22 14.19 10.81
C VAL A 119 -8.11 15.39 10.52
N VAL A 120 -9.41 15.32 10.88
CA VAL A 120 -10.34 16.42 10.68
C VAL A 120 -10.09 17.57 11.65
N SER A 121 -9.71 17.31 12.90
CA SER A 121 -9.45 18.35 13.90
C SER A 121 -8.10 19.06 13.70
N SER A 122 -7.09 18.36 13.21
CA SER A 122 -5.74 18.91 12.99
C SER A 122 -5.50 19.44 11.57
N GLY A 123 -6.41 19.14 10.65
CA GLY A 123 -6.26 19.41 9.23
C GLY A 123 -7.01 20.65 8.76
N ASP A 124 -6.45 21.33 7.77
CA ASP A 124 -7.16 22.36 7.00
C ASP A 124 -8.29 21.70 6.18
N PRO A 125 -9.55 22.19 6.27
CA PRO A 125 -10.71 21.62 5.59
C PRO A 125 -10.60 21.63 4.06
N GLU A 126 -9.74 22.47 3.48
CA GLU A 126 -9.54 22.51 2.03
C GLU A 126 -8.60 21.40 1.54
N LYS A 127 -7.80 20.80 2.43
CA LYS A 127 -6.87 19.74 2.05
C LYS A 127 -7.61 18.45 1.73
N GLY A 128 -7.22 17.80 0.63
CA GLY A 128 -7.82 16.53 0.18
C GLY A 128 -7.75 15.40 1.22
N ARG A 129 -6.75 15.40 2.11
CA ARG A 129 -6.68 14.45 3.25
C ARG A 129 -7.85 14.66 4.23
N THR A 130 -8.10 15.90 4.63
CA THR A 130 -9.18 16.29 5.55
C THR A 130 -10.55 16.03 4.94
N ARG A 131 -10.75 16.40 3.66
CA ARG A 131 -12.02 16.15 2.95
C ARG A 131 -12.36 14.67 2.86
N ARG A 132 -11.37 13.81 2.58
CA ARG A 132 -11.53 12.35 2.56
C ARG A 132 -11.88 11.75 3.92
N ALA A 133 -11.20 12.19 4.98
CA ALA A 133 -11.51 11.75 6.34
C ALA A 133 -12.93 12.16 6.75
N ARG A 134 -13.34 13.39 6.44
CA ARG A 134 -14.71 13.87 6.67
C ARG A 134 -15.75 13.09 5.88
N ALA A 135 -15.46 12.76 4.61
CA ALA A 135 -16.35 11.94 3.79
C ALA A 135 -16.60 10.56 4.40
N LEU A 136 -15.55 9.90 4.92
CA LEU A 136 -15.70 8.59 5.58
C LEU A 136 -16.56 8.66 6.84
N LEU A 137 -16.40 9.69 7.67
CA LEU A 137 -17.23 9.89 8.87
C LEU A 137 -18.71 10.11 8.51
N LEU A 138 -19.00 10.86 7.45
CA LEU A 138 -20.38 11.06 6.99
C LEU A 138 -21.00 9.75 6.46
N LEU A 139 -20.23 8.98 5.69
CA LEU A 139 -20.68 7.68 5.18
C LEU A 139 -20.92 6.66 6.31
N GLU A 140 -20.18 6.77 7.41
CA GLU A 140 -20.41 5.96 8.61
C GLU A 140 -21.72 6.31 9.31
N GLN A 141 -22.02 7.61 9.41
CA GLN A 141 -23.26 8.12 9.99
C GLN A 141 -24.51 7.78 9.15
N GLY A 142 -24.34 7.08 8.01
CA GLY A 142 -25.43 6.64 7.14
C GLY A 142 -25.80 7.65 6.07
N HIS A 143 -25.06 8.75 5.93
CA HIS A 143 -25.29 9.71 4.84
C HIS A 143 -24.95 9.07 3.49
N GLY A 144 -25.78 9.32 2.48
CA GLY A 144 -25.54 8.84 1.12
C GLY A 144 -24.37 9.56 0.42
N LYS A 145 -23.87 8.96 -0.67
CA LYS A 145 -22.76 9.49 -1.48
C LYS A 145 -22.99 10.95 -1.91
N ALA A 146 -24.19 11.28 -2.39
CA ALA A 146 -24.55 12.63 -2.83
C ALA A 146 -24.45 13.67 -1.69
N HIS A 147 -24.90 13.31 -0.48
CA HIS A 147 -24.80 14.18 0.68
C HIS A 147 -23.34 14.38 1.10
N ALA A 148 -22.58 13.28 1.19
CA ALA A 148 -21.16 13.34 1.51
C ALA A 148 -20.36 14.16 0.47
N ALA A 149 -20.74 14.08 -0.80
CA ALA A 149 -20.14 14.87 -1.88
C ALA A 149 -20.37 16.37 -1.69
N GLY A 150 -21.62 16.77 -1.46
CA GLY A 150 -21.97 18.17 -1.21
C GLY A 150 -21.30 18.73 0.04
N ALA A 151 -21.26 17.97 1.14
CA ALA A 151 -20.68 18.41 2.41
C ALA A 151 -19.15 18.52 2.40
N THR A 152 -18.46 17.80 1.50
CA THR A 152 -16.99 17.75 1.47
C THR A 152 -16.37 18.42 0.23
N GLY A 153 -17.18 18.81 -0.76
CA GLY A 153 -16.70 19.35 -2.03
C GLY A 153 -15.94 18.33 -2.88
N ILE A 154 -16.18 17.03 -2.64
CA ILE A 154 -15.61 15.92 -3.40
C ILE A 154 -16.68 15.36 -4.33
N SER A 155 -16.35 15.06 -5.59
CA SER A 155 -17.28 14.40 -6.52
C SER A 155 -17.71 13.00 -6.05
N GLU A 156 -18.93 12.56 -6.37
CA GLU A 156 -19.42 11.21 -6.06
C GLU A 156 -18.48 10.12 -6.58
N ARG A 157 -17.96 10.28 -7.81
CA ARG A 157 -16.95 9.38 -8.39
C ARG A 157 -15.68 9.26 -7.54
N THR A 158 -15.28 10.34 -6.88
CA THR A 158 -14.12 10.32 -5.99
C THR A 158 -14.43 9.63 -4.67
N ILE A 159 -15.67 9.77 -4.18
CA ILE A 159 -16.17 9.00 -3.02
C ILE A 159 -16.21 7.51 -3.34
N GLU A 160 -16.60 7.12 -4.55
CA GLU A 160 -16.57 5.71 -4.98
C GLU A 160 -15.14 5.14 -4.96
N ARG A 161 -14.18 5.87 -5.54
CA ARG A 161 -12.76 5.52 -5.47
C ARG A 161 -12.21 5.56 -4.05
N LEU A 162 -12.82 6.34 -3.17
CA LEU A 162 -12.47 6.39 -1.75
C LEU A 162 -12.91 5.11 -1.05
N LEU A 163 -14.15 4.67 -1.28
CA LEU A 163 -14.69 3.42 -0.78
C LEU A 163 -13.90 2.21 -1.27
N GLU A 164 -13.54 2.19 -2.56
CA GLU A 164 -12.69 1.15 -3.14
C GLU A 164 -11.34 1.07 -2.42
N ARG A 165 -10.69 2.23 -2.23
CA ARG A 165 -9.42 2.32 -1.49
C ARG A 165 -9.58 1.91 -0.03
N TYR A 166 -10.68 2.26 0.62
CA TYR A 166 -10.96 1.82 1.98
C TYR A 166 -11.09 0.30 2.05
N GLN A 167 -11.78 -0.34 1.11
CA GLN A 167 -11.89 -1.81 1.08
C GLN A 167 -10.51 -2.47 0.88
N THR A 168 -9.66 -1.91 0.02
CA THR A 168 -8.35 -2.49 -0.29
C THR A 168 -7.27 -2.19 0.76
N HIS A 169 -7.23 -0.98 1.31
CA HIS A 169 -6.10 -0.48 2.12
C HIS A 169 -6.50 0.01 3.52
N GLY A 170 -7.79 0.00 3.85
CA GLY A 170 -8.30 0.55 5.11
C GLY A 170 -8.22 2.06 5.20
N VAL A 171 -8.55 2.58 6.38
CA VAL A 171 -8.68 4.03 6.59
C VAL A 171 -7.37 4.77 6.29
N ALA A 172 -6.22 4.19 6.66
CA ALA A 172 -4.92 4.81 6.47
C ALA A 172 -4.56 4.98 4.98
N GLY A 173 -4.72 3.94 4.16
CA GLY A 173 -4.45 4.03 2.72
C GLY A 173 -5.55 4.75 1.91
N CYS A 174 -6.71 4.93 2.52
CA CYS A 174 -7.84 5.67 1.95
C CYS A 174 -7.68 7.19 2.13
N VAL A 175 -7.38 7.62 3.36
CA VAL A 175 -7.28 9.03 3.75
C VAL A 175 -5.95 9.63 3.33
N ASN A 176 -4.85 8.88 3.44
CA ASN A 176 -3.54 9.37 3.06
C ASN A 176 -3.36 9.29 1.54
N ASP A 177 -2.59 10.21 0.97
CA ASP A 177 -2.17 10.07 -0.42
C ASP A 177 -1.21 8.90 -0.56
N ALA A 178 -1.41 8.09 -1.59
CA ALA A 178 -0.41 7.13 -2.00
C ALA A 178 0.86 7.94 -2.31
N GLY A 179 1.99 7.57 -1.69
CA GLY A 179 3.28 8.16 -2.03
C GLY A 179 3.44 8.13 -3.54
N ARG A 180 3.50 9.30 -4.16
CA ARG A 180 3.64 9.40 -5.61
C ARG A 180 4.90 8.63 -5.96
N ARG A 181 4.78 7.54 -6.74
CA ARG A 181 5.97 6.90 -7.30
C ARG A 181 6.65 7.99 -8.12
N GLY A 182 7.81 8.45 -7.64
CA GLY A 182 8.63 9.37 -8.41
C GLY A 182 8.91 8.76 -9.78
N ARG A 183 9.34 9.60 -10.73
CA ARG A 183 9.79 9.13 -12.04
C ARG A 183 10.76 7.95 -11.83
N PRO A 184 10.57 6.81 -12.51
CA PRO A 184 11.47 5.67 -12.35
C PRO A 184 12.90 6.13 -12.57
N VAL A 185 13.79 5.76 -11.64
CA VAL A 185 15.20 6.13 -11.68
C VAL A 185 15.82 5.32 -12.82
N VAL A 186 16.08 5.98 -13.95
CA VAL A 186 16.66 5.37 -15.16
C VAL A 186 18.11 4.95 -14.94
N TYR A 187 18.84 5.65 -14.08
CA TYR A 187 20.25 5.38 -13.78
C TYR A 187 20.39 5.13 -12.27
N ALA A 188 20.41 3.85 -11.88
CA ALA A 188 20.42 3.46 -10.48
C ALA A 188 21.71 3.92 -9.79
N ARG A 189 21.56 4.59 -8.65
CA ARG A 189 22.70 5.13 -7.88
C ARG A 189 23.70 4.04 -7.51
N ASP A 190 23.18 2.91 -7.02
CA ASP A 190 23.99 1.79 -6.52
C ASP A 190 24.87 1.15 -7.60
N GLU A 191 24.53 1.38 -8.87
CA GLU A 191 25.27 0.90 -10.02
C GLU A 191 26.27 1.94 -10.53
N TYR A 192 25.80 3.18 -10.75
CA TYR A 192 26.60 4.20 -11.40
C TYR A 192 27.58 4.91 -10.46
N VAL A 193 27.29 5.03 -9.16
CA VAL A 193 28.20 5.68 -8.20
C VAL A 193 29.50 4.88 -8.00
N PRO A 194 29.47 3.55 -7.75
CA PRO A 194 30.70 2.76 -7.66
C PRO A 194 31.50 2.79 -8.96
N LEU A 195 30.83 2.72 -10.12
CA LEU A 195 31.48 2.77 -11.42
C LEU A 195 32.16 4.12 -11.68
N ILE A 196 31.51 5.24 -11.32
CA ILE A 196 32.11 6.58 -11.41
C ILE A 196 33.35 6.66 -10.51
N LEU A 197 33.28 6.17 -9.27
CA LEU A 197 34.42 6.17 -8.36
C LEU A 197 35.58 5.33 -8.90
N GLN A 198 35.30 4.14 -9.41
CA GLN A 198 36.29 3.26 -10.03
C GLN A 198 36.99 3.95 -11.21
N ILE A 199 36.25 4.59 -12.10
CA ILE A 199 36.80 5.27 -13.28
C ILE A 199 37.64 6.49 -12.90
N VAL A 200 37.17 7.28 -11.92
CA VAL A 200 37.85 8.53 -11.50
C VAL A 200 39.09 8.23 -10.64
N GLN A 201 39.06 7.19 -9.81
CA GLN A 201 40.18 6.76 -8.97
C GLN A 201 41.16 5.85 -9.70
N GLY A 202 40.75 5.23 -10.80
CA GLY A 202 41.60 4.45 -11.68
C GLY A 202 42.58 5.32 -12.47
N GLN A 203 43.39 4.66 -13.30
CA GLN A 203 44.38 5.36 -14.13
C GLN A 203 43.66 6.08 -15.29
N PRO A 204 43.70 7.43 -15.34
CA PRO A 204 43.11 8.15 -16.45
C PRO A 204 43.89 7.88 -17.74
N PRO A 205 43.24 7.96 -18.92
CA PRO A 205 43.94 7.91 -20.20
C PRO A 205 45.04 8.98 -20.26
N ALA A 206 46.21 8.66 -20.83
CA ALA A 206 47.34 9.59 -20.90
C ALA A 206 47.01 10.90 -21.65
N THR A 207 45.98 10.89 -22.50
CA THR A 207 45.48 12.06 -23.25
C THR A 207 44.53 12.95 -22.44
N LEU A 208 44.08 12.48 -21.27
CA LEU A 208 43.09 13.17 -20.44
C LEU A 208 43.79 14.09 -19.44
N LEU A 209 43.96 15.35 -19.84
CA LEU A 209 44.56 16.39 -18.99
C LEU A 209 43.62 16.89 -17.88
N ARG A 210 42.29 16.73 -18.06
CA ARG A 210 41.26 17.15 -17.10
C ARG A 210 40.00 16.30 -17.25
N TRP A 211 39.30 16.07 -16.15
CA TRP A 211 37.99 15.46 -16.20
C TRP A 211 36.92 16.51 -16.53
N THR A 212 36.26 16.35 -17.67
CA THR A 212 34.98 17.02 -17.93
C THR A 212 33.82 16.05 -17.80
N VAL A 213 32.60 16.58 -17.69
CA VAL A 213 31.37 15.78 -17.74
C VAL A 213 31.30 14.98 -19.04
N GLY A 214 31.79 15.53 -20.15
CA GLY A 214 31.86 14.85 -21.44
C GLY A 214 32.87 13.70 -21.45
N ASP A 215 34.04 13.88 -20.83
CA ASP A 215 35.06 12.82 -20.71
C ASP A 215 34.57 11.68 -19.82
N LEU A 216 33.97 12.02 -18.67
CA LEU A 216 33.38 11.02 -17.78
C LEU A 216 32.27 10.24 -18.48
N ARG A 217 31.41 10.91 -19.25
CA ARG A 217 30.37 10.25 -20.04
C ARG A 217 30.95 9.28 -21.08
N ARG A 218 32.01 9.69 -21.79
CA ARG A 218 32.70 8.83 -22.76
C ARG A 218 33.35 7.61 -22.10
N MET A 219 34.01 7.81 -20.96
CA MET A 219 34.60 6.70 -20.19
C MET A 219 33.50 5.76 -19.68
N LEU A 220 32.41 6.28 -19.10
CA LEU A 220 31.28 5.46 -18.68
C LEU A 220 30.67 4.69 -19.85
N ALA A 221 30.58 5.30 -21.05
CA ALA A 221 30.06 4.65 -22.25
C ALA A 221 30.89 3.44 -22.70
N GLN A 222 32.20 3.41 -22.39
CA GLN A 222 33.07 2.27 -22.68
C GLN A 222 32.78 1.07 -21.77
N HIS A 223 32.37 1.32 -20.52
CA HIS A 223 31.97 0.28 -19.58
C HIS A 223 30.48 -0.11 -19.74
N ARG A 224 29.63 0.85 -20.09
CA ARG A 224 28.16 0.73 -20.18
C ARG A 224 27.63 1.59 -21.33
N ARG A 225 27.20 0.98 -22.44
CA ARG A 225 26.71 1.72 -23.62
C ARG A 225 25.58 2.71 -23.31
N GLU A 226 24.68 2.35 -22.40
CA GLU A 226 23.56 3.19 -21.92
C GLU A 226 24.02 4.53 -21.32
N ALA A 227 25.27 4.60 -20.83
CA ALA A 227 25.82 5.80 -20.26
C ALA A 227 26.04 6.92 -21.31
N ALA A 228 26.11 6.57 -22.60
CA ALA A 228 26.22 7.54 -23.69
C ALA A 228 25.01 8.48 -23.76
N GLU A 229 23.83 7.99 -23.37
CA GLU A 229 22.57 8.74 -23.40
C GLU A 229 22.33 9.58 -22.14
N ILE A 230 23.19 9.43 -21.11
CA ILE A 230 23.04 10.19 -19.86
C ILE A 230 23.19 11.69 -20.16
N SER A 231 22.17 12.46 -19.78
CA SER A 231 22.20 13.91 -19.87
C SER A 231 23.25 14.51 -18.93
N ALA A 232 23.88 15.62 -19.34
CA ALA A 232 24.88 16.29 -18.50
C ALA A 232 24.37 16.68 -17.08
N PRO A 233 23.12 17.16 -16.90
CA PRO A 233 22.55 17.39 -15.58
C PRO A 233 22.44 16.12 -14.72
N THR A 234 21.98 15.00 -15.30
CA THR A 234 21.86 13.72 -14.60
C THR A 234 23.24 13.19 -14.19
N LEU A 235 24.22 13.27 -15.09
CA LEU A 235 25.59 12.84 -14.78
C LEU A 235 26.21 13.70 -13.67
N ARG A 236 25.98 15.01 -13.66
CA ARG A 236 26.44 15.89 -12.57
C ARG A 236 25.79 15.52 -11.23
N ALA A 237 24.50 15.17 -11.24
CA ALA A 237 23.81 14.71 -10.03
C ALA A 237 24.43 13.40 -9.50
N LEU A 238 24.74 12.44 -10.37
CA LEU A 238 25.42 11.19 -9.99
C LEU A 238 26.83 11.43 -9.45
N VAL A 239 27.60 12.34 -10.07
CA VAL A 239 28.94 12.73 -9.60
C VAL A 239 28.87 13.39 -8.22
N HIS A 240 27.90 14.29 -8.01
CA HIS A 240 27.66 14.90 -6.71
C HIS A 240 27.30 13.85 -5.64
N GLN A 241 26.45 12.87 -5.99
CA GLN A 241 26.08 11.77 -5.11
C GLN A 241 27.24 10.81 -4.81
N ALA A 242 28.25 10.75 -5.68
CA ALA A 242 29.52 10.08 -5.46
C ALA A 242 30.49 10.90 -4.57
N GLY A 243 30.08 12.07 -4.09
CA GLY A 243 30.92 12.96 -3.30
C GLY A 243 32.01 13.65 -4.11
N LEU A 244 31.88 13.73 -5.43
CA LEU A 244 32.83 14.38 -6.32
C LEU A 244 32.27 15.72 -6.80
N HIS A 245 33.13 16.72 -6.97
CA HIS A 245 32.74 18.02 -7.51
C HIS A 245 33.70 18.45 -8.62
N PHE A 246 33.14 18.98 -9.71
CA PHE A 246 33.91 19.67 -10.75
C PHE A 246 34.10 21.14 -10.33
N ARG A 247 35.32 21.56 -10.04
CA ARG A 247 35.60 22.97 -9.73
C ARG A 247 35.88 23.78 -11.00
N PRO A 248 35.19 24.89 -11.27
CA PRO A 248 35.70 25.92 -12.16
C PRO A 248 36.76 26.73 -11.39
N SER A 249 38.01 26.70 -11.83
CA SER A 249 39.05 27.63 -11.37
C SER A 249 39.53 28.47 -12.55
N ALA A 250 39.89 29.72 -12.28
CA ALA A 250 40.68 30.56 -13.18
C ALA A 250 42.00 29.82 -13.46
N GLY A 251 42.02 29.03 -14.54
CA GLY A 251 43.04 28.01 -14.78
C GLY A 251 42.64 26.61 -14.26
N ARG A 252 42.30 25.74 -15.23
CA ARG A 252 42.13 24.27 -15.23
C ARG A 252 41.26 23.61 -14.11
N PRO A 253 40.09 23.03 -14.44
CA PRO A 253 39.23 22.32 -13.49
C PRO A 253 39.81 20.96 -13.05
N ARG A 254 39.74 20.66 -11.75
CA ARG A 254 40.13 19.38 -11.11
C ARG A 254 38.93 18.73 -10.42
N ILE A 255 38.88 17.39 -10.37
CA ILE A 255 37.97 16.64 -9.49
C ILE A 255 38.70 16.37 -8.17
N ARG A 256 38.05 16.64 -7.04
CA ARG A 256 38.52 16.27 -5.70
C ARG A 256 37.41 15.50 -4.97
N PRO A 257 37.76 14.51 -4.12
CA PRO A 257 36.80 13.99 -3.14
C PRO A 257 36.32 15.13 -2.24
N ALA A 258 35.01 15.17 -1.96
CA ALA A 258 34.43 16.10 -1.00
C ALA A 258 35.11 15.87 0.35
N ALA A 259 35.68 16.93 0.93
CA ALA A 259 36.16 16.88 2.29
C ALA A 259 34.95 16.60 3.20
N LEU A 260 35.05 15.56 4.02
CA LEU A 260 34.12 15.30 5.12
C LEU A 260 34.07 16.57 5.96
N SER A 261 32.95 17.29 5.90
CA SER A 261 32.72 18.41 6.82
C SER A 261 32.44 17.78 8.19
N SER A 262 33.39 17.95 9.11
CA SER A 262 33.19 17.71 10.54
C SER A 262 32.20 18.71 11.13
#